data_AF-A0A978TFA8-F1
#
_entry.id   AF-A0A978TFA8-F1
#
_cell.length_a   1.000
_cell.length_b   1.000
_cell.length_c   1.000
_cell.angle_alpha   90.00
_cell.angle_beta   90.00
_cell.angle_gamma   90.00
#
_symmetry.space_group_name_H-M   'P 1'
#
loop_
_entity.id
_entity.type
_entity.pdbx_description
1 polymer ?
#
loop_
_entity_poly.entity_id
_entity_poly.type
_entity_poly.pdbx_seq_one_letter_code
_entity_poly.pdbx_strand_id
1 'polypeptide(L)'
;MDRNPFRVGTFNLCNLALPQREYYPGEAYSQEDYLKKLTWIGAQLDRMKVDIVGFQEVFHQGALKEALHRSEYHRHHHVVMAEGLG
;
A
#
# COMPACT_ATOMS: atom_id res chain seq x y z
N MET A 1 1.59 21.35 28.90
CA MET A 1 0.86 20.31 28.16
C MET A 1 1.83 19.70 27.17
N ASP A 2 2.23 18.47 27.37
CA ASP A 2 3.04 17.75 26.38
C ASP A 2 2.16 17.45 25.17
N ARG A 3 2.47 18.07 24.03
CA ARG A 3 1.82 17.75 22.76
C ARG A 3 2.61 16.62 22.12
N ASN A 4 1.97 15.49 21.87
CA ASN A 4 2.52 14.41 21.06
C ASN A 4 2.06 14.61 19.60
N PRO A 5 2.91 15.12 18.69
CA PRO A 5 2.53 15.34 17.31
C PRO A 5 2.36 14.00 16.58
N PHE A 6 1.35 13.89 15.73
CA PHE A 6 1.19 12.76 14.80
C PHE A 6 1.35 13.24 13.35
N ARG A 7 1.72 12.31 12.47
CA ARG A 7 2.00 12.54 11.05
C ARG A 7 0.96 11.85 10.20
N VAL A 8 0.39 12.61 9.27
CA VAL A 8 -0.58 12.10 8.28
C VAL A 8 0.05 12.19 6.89
N GLY A 9 -0.09 11.12 6.10
CA GLY A 9 0.36 11.08 4.72
C GLY A 9 -0.71 10.58 3.76
N THR A 10 -0.54 10.88 2.48
CA THR A 10 -1.29 10.25 1.40
C THR A 10 -0.32 9.59 0.44
N PHE A 11 -0.68 8.42 -0.09
CA PHE A 11 0.19 7.66 -0.97
C PHE A 11 -0.63 7.00 -2.10
N ASN A 12 -0.52 7.56 -3.30
CA ASN A 12 -1.03 6.94 -4.51
C ASN A 12 -0.07 5.82 -4.94
N LEU A 13 -0.60 4.61 -5.15
CA LEU A 13 0.18 3.42 -5.43
C LEU A 13 0.31 3.11 -6.94
N CYS A 14 -0.11 4.03 -7.81
CA CYS A 14 -0.05 3.93 -9.27
C CYS A 14 -0.60 2.60 -9.79
N ASN A 15 -1.90 2.35 -9.62
CA ASN A 15 -2.61 1.11 -9.97
C ASN A 15 -2.06 -0.15 -9.27
N LEU A 16 -2.09 -0.22 -7.93
CA LEU A 16 -1.69 -1.44 -7.22
C LEU A 16 -2.75 -2.54 -7.42
N ALA A 17 -2.36 -3.57 -8.17
CA ALA A 17 -3.19 -4.72 -8.51
C ALA A 17 -2.43 -6.03 -8.29
N LEU A 18 -3.16 -7.15 -8.27
CA LEU A 18 -2.58 -8.49 -8.20
C LEU A 18 -1.79 -8.84 -9.48
N PRO A 19 -0.77 -9.70 -9.40
CA PRO A 19 -0.02 -10.15 -10.57
C PRO A 19 -0.89 -10.99 -11.51
N GLN A 20 -0.58 -10.94 -12.81
CA GLN A 20 -1.27 -11.69 -13.87
C GLN A 20 -2.79 -11.42 -13.96
N ARG A 21 -3.26 -10.33 -13.34
CA ARG A 21 -4.61 -9.81 -13.51
C ARG A 21 -4.54 -8.46 -14.20
N GLU A 22 -5.36 -8.31 -15.22
CA GLU A 22 -5.46 -7.03 -15.92
C GLU A 22 -6.10 -5.98 -15.00
N TYR A 23 -5.46 -4.82 -14.92
CA TYR A 23 -6.03 -3.62 -14.29
C TYR A 23 -6.41 -2.55 -15.33
N TYR A 24 -5.80 -2.61 -16.51
CA TYR A 24 -6.29 -2.03 -17.76
C TYR A 24 -6.16 -3.07 -18.89
N PRO A 25 -6.89 -2.92 -20.02
CA PRO A 25 -6.78 -3.85 -21.14
C PRO A 25 -5.34 -4.00 -21.63
N GLY A 26 -4.80 -5.22 -21.57
CA GLY A 26 -3.41 -5.53 -21.94
C GLY A 26 -2.34 -5.10 -20.93
N GLU A 27 -2.73 -4.56 -19.77
CA GLU A 27 -1.82 -4.19 -18.69
C GLU A 27 -2.01 -5.07 -17.46
N ALA A 28 -1.01 -5.89 -17.17
CA ALA A 28 -0.93 -6.73 -15.98
C ALA A 28 0.51 -6.77 -15.48
N TYR A 29 0.68 -6.90 -14.16
CA TYR A 29 2.01 -7.14 -13.59
C TYR A 29 2.49 -8.55 -13.92
N SER A 30 3.77 -8.67 -14.28
CA SER A 30 4.50 -9.91 -14.08
C SER A 30 4.61 -10.20 -12.57
N GLN A 31 4.83 -11.45 -12.20
CA GLN A 31 5.07 -11.80 -10.79
C GLN A 31 6.27 -11.05 -10.21
N GLU A 32 7.33 -10.88 -11.03
CA GLU A 32 8.54 -10.21 -10.62
C GLU A 32 8.32 -8.71 -10.37
N ASP A 33 7.64 -8.02 -11.28
CA ASP A 33 7.39 -6.58 -11.15
C ASP A 33 6.44 -6.27 -9.99
N TYR A 34 5.46 -7.15 -9.78
CA TYR A 34 4.60 -7.09 -8.60
C TYR A 34 5.41 -7.14 -7.30
N LEU A 35 6.32 -8.11 -7.15
CA LEU A 35 7.16 -8.24 -5.95
C LEU A 35 8.09 -7.04 -5.75
N LYS A 36 8.68 -6.51 -6.83
CA LYS A 36 9.48 -5.28 -6.78
C LYS A 36 8.65 -4.10 -6.30
N LYS A 37 7.42 -3.96 -6.80
CA LYS A 37 6.49 -2.90 -6.41
C LYS A 37 6.10 -3.01 -4.93
N LEU A 38 5.75 -4.20 -4.44
CA LEU A 38 5.44 -4.39 -3.02
C LEU A 38 6.61 -3.97 -2.11
N THR A 39 7.83 -4.37 -2.50
CA THR A 39 9.05 -4.05 -1.76
C THR A 39 9.30 -2.53 -1.73
N TRP A 40 9.11 -1.86 -2.88
CA TRP A 40 9.22 -0.42 -2.98
C TRP A 40 8.17 0.32 -2.11
N ILE A 41 6.92 -0.13 -2.10
CA ILE A 41 5.85 0.45 -1.27
C ILE A 41 6.20 0.34 0.21
N GLY A 42 6.63 -0.84 0.68
CA GLY A 42 7.03 -1.04 2.08
C GLY A 42 8.18 -0.13 2.50
N ALA A 43 9.23 -0.06 1.68
CA ALA A 43 10.36 0.81 1.93
C ALA A 43 9.96 2.30 1.94
N GLN A 44 9.03 2.71 1.06
CA GLN A 44 8.55 4.08 1.03
C GLN A 44 7.72 4.43 2.27
N LEU A 45 6.88 3.51 2.74
CA LEU A 45 6.16 3.69 4.00
C LEU A 45 7.14 3.90 5.16
N ASP A 46 8.19 3.07 5.26
CA ASP A 46 9.21 3.21 6.30
C ASP A 46 9.97 4.54 6.26
N ARG A 47 10.13 5.12 5.06
CA ARG A 47 10.71 6.47 4.89
C ARG A 47 9.76 7.57 5.32
N MET A 48 8.46 7.43 5.06
CA MET A 48 7.45 8.41 5.42
C MET A 48 7.29 8.53 6.94
N LYS A 49 7.39 7.42 7.68
CA LYS A 49 7.21 7.36 9.15
C LYS A 49 5.95 8.10 9.60
N VAL A 50 4.83 7.76 8.96
CA VAL A 50 3.52 8.37 9.22
C VAL A 50 2.75 7.52 10.24
N ASP A 51 1.89 8.15 11.01
CA ASP A 51 1.03 7.44 11.97
C ASP A 51 -0.30 7.06 11.31
N ILE A 52 -0.75 7.87 10.34
CA ILE A 52 -1.97 7.65 9.56
C ILE A 52 -1.63 7.85 8.08
N VAL A 53 -2.07 6.91 7.23
CA VAL A 53 -1.87 6.99 5.78
C VAL A 53 -3.16 6.72 5.01
N GLY A 54 -3.49 7.58 4.06
CA GLY A 54 -4.56 7.37 3.09
C GLY A 54 -4.00 6.90 1.75
N PHE A 55 -4.47 5.76 1.25
CA PHE A 55 -4.03 5.19 -0.03
C PHE A 55 -4.98 5.52 -1.17
N GLN A 56 -4.43 5.68 -2.38
CA GLN A 56 -5.19 5.80 -3.62
C GLN A 56 -4.70 4.77 -4.64
N GLU A 57 -5.54 4.47 -5.62
CA GLU A 57 -5.28 3.49 -6.69
C GLU A 57 -4.95 2.09 -6.17
N VAL A 58 -5.72 1.65 -5.17
CA VAL A 58 -5.73 0.26 -4.68
C VAL A 58 -6.83 -0.49 -5.43
N PHE A 59 -6.45 -1.27 -6.44
CA PHE A 59 -7.40 -2.00 -7.28
C PHE A 59 -7.76 -3.36 -6.66
N HIS A 60 -6.84 -3.94 -5.89
CA HIS A 60 -7.07 -5.21 -5.19
C HIS A 60 -6.62 -5.10 -3.72
N GLN A 61 -7.53 -5.38 -2.79
CA GLN A 61 -7.25 -5.31 -1.36
C GLN A 61 -6.12 -6.25 -0.91
N GLY A 62 -6.04 -7.44 -1.50
CA GLY A 62 -4.99 -8.42 -1.22
C GLY A 62 -3.59 -7.84 -1.46
N ALA A 63 -3.44 -7.10 -2.57
CA ALA A 63 -2.16 -6.48 -2.92
C ALA A 63 -1.72 -5.41 -1.91
N LEU A 64 -2.67 -4.61 -1.39
CA LEU A 64 -2.35 -3.64 -0.34
C LEU A 64 -1.89 -4.33 0.94
N LYS A 65 -2.59 -5.38 1.39
CA LYS A 65 -2.21 -6.13 2.60
C LYS A 65 -0.80 -6.73 2.47
N GLU A 66 -0.49 -7.29 1.30
CA GLU A 66 0.85 -7.81 1.03
C GLU A 66 1.94 -6.72 1.01
N ALA A 67 1.63 -5.53 0.49
CA ALA A 67 2.56 -4.39 0.51
C ALA A 67 2.83 -3.91 1.94
N LEU A 68 1.79 -3.84 2.79
CA LEU A 68 1.92 -3.41 4.18
C LEU A 68 2.81 -4.34 5.00
N HIS A 69 2.82 -5.65 4.71
CA HIS A 69 3.75 -6.60 5.34
C HIS A 69 5.22 -6.38 4.97
N ARG A 70 5.52 -5.50 4.00
CA ARG A 70 6.90 -5.14 3.63
C ARG A 70 7.44 -3.93 4.42
N SER A 71 6.62 -3.28 5.24
CA SER A 71 7.01 -2.13 6.05
C SER A 71 7.38 -2.57 7.47
N GLU A 72 8.59 -2.20 7.90
CA GLU A 72 9.07 -2.51 9.24
C GLU A 72 8.60 -1.51 10.29
N TYR A 73 8.38 -0.25 9.89
CA TYR A 73 7.84 0.80 10.75
C TYR A 73 6.35 0.55 11.07
N HIS A 74 5.59 0.00 10.12
CA HIS A 74 4.15 -0.22 10.23
C HIS A 74 3.77 -1.69 10.49
N ARG A 75 4.64 -2.51 11.11
CA ARG A 75 4.32 -3.92 11.42
C ARG A 75 3.03 -4.09 12.22
N HIS A 76 2.77 -3.15 13.13
CA HIS A 76 1.57 -3.11 13.95
C HIS A 76 0.66 -1.99 13.42
N HIS A 77 -0.12 -2.30 12.39
CA HIS A 77 -1.07 -1.37 11.79
C HIS A 77 -2.49 -1.92 11.86
N HIS A 78 -3.46 -1.04 11.68
CA HIS A 78 -4.86 -1.40 11.46
C HIS A 78 -5.28 -0.88 10.09
N VAL A 79 -5.94 -1.73 9.30
CA VAL A 79 -6.46 -1.36 7.97
C VAL A 79 -7.96 -1.17 8.07
N VAL A 80 -8.43 0.00 7.65
CA VAL A 80 -9.85 0.30 7.45
C VAL A 80 -10.10 0.44 5.95
N MET A 81 -10.98 -0.38 5.40
CA MET A 81 -11.44 -0.29 4.01
C MET A 81 -12.94 -0.50 3.93
N ALA A 82 -13.59 0.14 2.96
CA ALA A 82 -15.02 -0.05 2.73
C ALA A 82 -15.30 -1.48 2.22
N GLU A 83 -16.45 -2.02 2.61
CA GLU A 83 -16.92 -3.31 2.12
C GLU A 83 -17.23 -3.23 0.60
N GLY A 84 -16.96 -4.31 -0.12
CA GLY A 84 -17.29 -4.43 -1.56
C GLY A 84 -16.30 -3.80 -2.54
N LEU A 85 -15.18 -3.23 -2.09
CA LEU A 85 -14.08 -2.78 -2.95
C LEU A 85 -13.00 -3.85 -3.05
N GLY A 86 -13.05 -4.78 -4.00
CA GLY A 86 -11.98 -5.78 -4.20
C GLY A 86 -12.29 -6.87 -5.20
#